data_AF-A0A4R0YB90-F1
#
_entry.id   AF-A0A4R0YB90-F1
#
_cell.length_a   1.000
_cell.length_b   1.000
_cell.length_c   1.000
_cell.angle_alpha   90.00
_cell.angle_beta   90.00
_cell.angle_gamma   90.00
#
_symmetry.space_group_name_H-M   'P 1'
#
loop_
_entity.id
_entity.type
_entity.pdbx_description
1 polymer ?
#
loop_
_entity_poly.entity_id
_entity_poly.type
_entity_poly.pdbx_seq_one_letter_code
_entity_poly.pdbx_strand_id
1 'polypeptide(L)'
;MTPRHADLLALRESETARMLAACSHCGACFEACPMVPYAPDAKGAEKSETVRGVLDVLTGGQGDAAARAWIAVCTRSASCNEACPEAVNPMLMLRLAKWRANETGVLPKRDAAETMSRVKVFARLSFSEDEQRDWL
;
A
#
# COMPACT_ATOMS: atom_id res chain seq x y z
N MET A 1 -7.91 20.06 26.24
CA MET A 1 -8.14 19.34 24.96
C MET A 1 -6.79 18.89 24.44
N THR A 2 -6.44 17.62 24.62
CA THR A 2 -5.22 17.04 24.04
C THR A 2 -5.34 17.06 22.51
N PRO A 3 -4.31 17.47 21.74
CA PRO A 3 -4.44 17.55 20.29
C PRO A 3 -4.69 16.14 19.74
N ARG A 4 -5.67 15.98 18.85
CA ARG A 4 -6.07 14.73 18.17
C ARG A 4 -4.98 14.08 17.30
N HIS A 5 -3.74 14.59 17.35
CA HIS A 5 -2.57 14.19 16.57
C HIS A 5 -1.44 13.60 17.44
N ALA A 6 -1.62 13.52 18.77
CA ALA A 6 -0.50 13.40 19.70
C ALA A 6 0.29 12.07 19.66
N ASP A 7 -0.20 11.01 19.00
CA ASP A 7 0.68 9.88 18.68
C ASP A 7 0.16 9.02 17.51
N LEU A 8 0.34 9.52 16.28
CA LEU A 8 0.00 8.77 15.07
C LEU A 8 0.76 7.43 14.98
N LEU A 9 1.97 7.36 15.55
CA LEU A 9 2.76 6.13 15.57
C LEU A 9 2.15 5.13 16.55
N ALA A 10 1.82 5.52 17.79
CA ALA A 10 1.13 4.62 18.71
C ALA A 10 -0.23 4.17 18.19
N LEU A 11 -0.99 5.04 17.49
CA LEU A 11 -2.22 4.64 16.82
C LEU A 11 -1.98 3.58 15.74
N ARG A 12 -0.93 3.76 14.92
CA ARG A 12 -0.52 2.74 13.94
C ARG A 12 -0.17 1.43 14.63
N GLU A 13 0.68 1.46 15.66
CA GLU A 13 1.11 0.24 16.35
C GLU A 13 -0.07 -0.48 17.03
N SER A 14 -0.98 0.27 17.66
CA SER A 14 -2.20 -0.28 18.26
C SER A 14 -3.10 -0.93 17.21
N GLU A 15 -3.28 -0.29 16.05
CA GLU A 15 -4.11 -0.84 14.98
C GLU A 15 -3.44 -2.06 14.32
N THR A 16 -2.12 -2.03 14.14
CA THR A 16 -1.34 -3.20 13.69
C THR A 16 -1.50 -4.38 14.64
N ALA A 17 -1.38 -4.17 15.96
CA ALA A 17 -1.57 -5.22 16.95
C ALA A 17 -2.99 -5.80 16.90
N ARG A 18 -4.02 -4.95 16.75
CA ARG A 18 -5.41 -5.39 16.61
C ARG A 18 -5.60 -6.25 15.34
N MET A 19 -5.05 -5.82 14.21
CA MET A 19 -5.13 -6.57 12.95
C MET A 19 -4.45 -7.95 13.06
N LEU A 20 -3.26 -8.01 13.67
CA LEU A 20 -2.53 -9.27 13.90
C LEU A 20 -3.30 -10.24 14.78
N ALA A 21 -3.97 -9.74 15.82
CA ALA A 21 -4.78 -10.57 16.72
C ALA A 21 -6.06 -11.09 16.07
N ALA A 22 -6.65 -10.34 15.14
CA ALA A 22 -7.91 -10.69 14.49
C ALA A 22 -7.75 -11.53 13.22
N CYS A 23 -6.68 -11.32 12.44
CA CYS A 23 -6.54 -11.94 11.13
C CYS A 23 -6.30 -13.46 11.24
N SER A 24 -7.15 -14.26 10.57
CA SER A 24 -6.98 -15.72 10.49
C SER A 24 -6.04 -16.17 9.35
N HIS A 25 -5.61 -15.23 8.52
CA HIS A 25 -4.89 -15.48 7.25
C HIS A 25 -5.73 -16.20 6.18
N CYS A 26 -7.06 -16.14 6.24
CA CYS A 26 -7.92 -16.85 5.28
C CYS A 26 -7.75 -16.44 3.80
N GLY A 27 -7.22 -15.24 3.52
CA GLY A 27 -6.98 -14.78 2.16
C GLY A 27 -8.21 -14.26 1.39
N ALA A 28 -9.40 -14.21 1.99
CA ALA A 28 -10.61 -13.74 1.31
C ALA A 28 -10.48 -12.29 0.78
N CYS A 29 -9.77 -11.44 1.53
CA CYS A 29 -9.45 -10.06 1.13
C CYS A 29 -8.51 -9.98 -0.07
N PHE A 30 -7.63 -10.96 -0.25
CA PHE A 30 -6.74 -11.08 -1.40
C PHE A 30 -7.51 -11.54 -2.63
N GLU A 31 -8.35 -12.57 -2.50
CA GLU A 31 -9.21 -13.07 -3.59
C GLU A 31 -10.18 -12.01 -4.12
N ALA A 32 -10.74 -11.18 -3.23
CA ALA A 32 -11.65 -10.10 -3.60
C ALA A 32 -10.96 -8.88 -4.23
N CYS A 33 -9.63 -8.82 -4.26
CA CYS A 33 -8.92 -7.63 -4.72
C CYS A 33 -8.87 -7.57 -6.26
N PRO A 34 -9.43 -6.50 -6.88
CA PRO A 34 -9.44 -6.38 -8.34
C PRO A 34 -8.04 -6.11 -8.94
N MET A 35 -7.06 -5.78 -8.09
CA MET A 35 -5.71 -5.42 -8.54
C MET A 35 -4.74 -6.61 -8.59
N VAL A 36 -5.06 -7.74 -7.95
CA VAL A 36 -4.19 -8.93 -7.94
C VAL A 36 -3.86 -9.43 -9.36
N PRO A 37 -4.80 -9.46 -10.33
CA PRO A 37 -4.48 -9.85 -11.70
C PRO A 37 -3.44 -8.98 -12.41
N TYR A 38 -3.21 -7.75 -11.94
CA TYR A 38 -2.28 -6.77 -12.50
C TYR A 38 -0.93 -6.71 -11.76
N ALA A 39 -0.74 -7.55 -10.74
CA ALA A 39 0.52 -7.69 -10.01
C ALA A 39 1.15 -9.05 -10.37
N PRO A 40 2.17 -9.11 -11.25
CA PRO A 40 2.73 -10.37 -11.75
C PRO A 40 3.11 -11.37 -10.65
N ASP A 41 3.79 -10.91 -9.59
CA ASP A 41 4.23 -11.78 -8.49
C ASP A 41 3.11 -12.18 -7.52
N ALA A 42 1.97 -11.47 -7.56
CA ALA A 42 0.79 -11.81 -6.75
C ALA A 42 -0.22 -12.66 -7.55
N LYS A 43 -0.20 -12.59 -8.87
CA LYS A 43 -1.17 -13.28 -9.71
C LYS A 43 -1.02 -14.80 -9.57
N GLY A 44 -2.05 -15.45 -9.02
CA GLY A 44 -2.05 -16.90 -8.78
C GLY A 44 -1.22 -17.34 -7.57
N ALA A 45 -0.74 -16.40 -6.75
CA ALA A 45 -0.07 -16.71 -5.50
C ALA A 45 -1.04 -17.35 -4.50
N GLU A 46 -0.49 -18.12 -3.55
CA GLU A 46 -1.28 -18.70 -2.47
C GLU A 46 -1.75 -17.56 -1.53
N LYS A 47 -3.06 -17.53 -1.28
CA LYS A 47 -3.74 -16.41 -0.63
C LYS A 47 -3.40 -16.26 0.84
N SER A 48 -3.26 -17.36 1.57
CA SER A 48 -2.94 -17.35 3.00
C SER A 48 -1.52 -16.84 3.22
N GLU A 49 -0.55 -17.39 2.49
CA GLU A 49 0.85 -17.00 2.52
C GLU A 49 1.03 -15.55 2.08
N THR A 50 0.31 -15.11 1.05
CA THR A 50 0.36 -13.70 0.64
C THR A 50 -0.15 -12.76 1.75
N VAL A 51 -1.24 -13.12 2.45
CA VAL A 51 -1.72 -12.35 3.60
C VAL A 51 -0.72 -12.37 4.76
N ARG A 52 -0.10 -13.52 5.05
CA ARG A 52 0.98 -13.62 6.06
C ARG A 52 2.15 -12.72 5.70
N GLY A 53 2.55 -12.70 4.43
CA GLY A 53 3.61 -11.82 3.93
C GLY A 53 3.26 -10.34 4.09
N VAL A 54 2.00 -9.94 3.91
CA VAL A 54 1.57 -8.56 4.18
C VAL A 54 1.66 -8.22 5.66
N LEU A 55 1.24 -9.13 6.54
CA LEU A 55 1.34 -8.95 7.98
C LEU A 55 2.81 -8.91 8.46
N ASP A 56 3.70 -9.69 7.84
CA ASP A 56 5.14 -9.61 8.06
C ASP A 56 5.69 -8.22 7.68
N VAL A 57 5.32 -7.69 6.50
CA VAL A 57 5.70 -6.32 6.13
C VAL A 57 5.14 -5.31 7.13
N LEU A 58 3.91 -5.50 7.62
CA LEU A 58 3.26 -4.58 8.57
C LEU A 58 4.02 -4.46 9.90
N THR A 59 4.67 -5.55 10.35
CA THR A 59 5.51 -5.61 11.56
C THR A 59 6.97 -5.24 11.31
N GLY A 60 7.35 -4.89 10.07
CA GLY A 60 8.70 -4.47 9.70
C GLY A 60 9.57 -5.55 9.06
N GLY A 61 9.02 -6.73 8.79
CA GLY A 61 9.65 -7.78 7.99
C GLY A 61 9.70 -7.45 6.50
N GLN A 62 10.09 -8.45 5.71
CA GLN A 62 10.31 -8.31 4.26
C GLN A 62 9.09 -8.67 3.42
N GLY A 63 8.20 -9.52 3.96
CA GLY A 63 7.16 -10.21 3.20
C GLY A 63 7.73 -11.10 2.09
N ASP A 64 6.85 -11.85 1.46
CA ASP A 64 7.17 -12.53 0.20
C ASP A 64 6.99 -11.60 -1.01
N ALA A 65 7.32 -12.09 -2.21
CA ALA A 65 7.18 -11.31 -3.44
C ALA A 65 5.72 -10.95 -3.75
N ALA A 66 4.79 -11.87 -3.48
CA ALA A 66 3.36 -11.69 -3.72
C ALA A 66 2.78 -10.57 -2.83
N ALA A 67 3.12 -10.56 -1.54
CA ALA A 67 2.74 -9.55 -0.59
C ALA A 67 3.26 -8.17 -1.00
N ARG A 68 4.55 -8.06 -1.35
CA ARG A 68 5.13 -6.80 -1.82
C ARG A 68 4.43 -6.31 -3.09
N ALA A 69 4.18 -7.19 -4.06
CA ALA A 69 3.49 -6.82 -5.28
C ALA A 69 2.04 -6.38 -5.01
N TRP A 70 1.33 -7.05 -4.11
CA TRP A 70 -0.02 -6.68 -3.71
C TRP A 70 -0.09 -5.33 -2.98
N ILE A 71 0.82 -5.08 -2.05
CA ILE A 71 0.97 -3.78 -1.37
C ILE A 71 1.28 -2.68 -2.40
N ALA A 72 2.17 -2.96 -3.35
CA ALA A 72 2.58 -2.01 -4.37
C ALA A 72 1.42 -1.60 -5.29
N VAL A 73 0.60 -2.56 -5.72
CA VAL A 73 -0.49 -2.37 -6.70
C VAL A 73 -1.79 -1.82 -6.08
N CYS A 74 -1.91 -1.77 -4.75
CA CYS A 74 -3.13 -1.30 -4.08
C CYS A 74 -3.57 0.10 -4.54
N THR A 75 -4.77 0.17 -5.13
CA THR A 75 -5.43 1.40 -5.59
C THR A 75 -6.47 1.94 -4.60
N ARG A 76 -6.65 1.26 -3.45
CA ARG A 76 -7.61 1.63 -2.40
C ARG A 76 -9.08 1.51 -2.83
N SER A 77 -9.41 0.52 -3.68
CA SER A 77 -10.79 0.22 -4.10
C SER A 77 -11.72 -0.19 -2.95
N ALA A 78 -11.16 -0.66 -1.84
CA ALA A 78 -11.86 -1.17 -0.66
C ALA A 78 -12.72 -2.44 -0.88
N SER A 79 -12.69 -3.06 -2.07
CA SER A 79 -13.38 -4.33 -2.37
C SER A 79 -13.05 -5.46 -1.39
N CYS A 80 -11.85 -5.43 -0.82
CA CYS A 80 -11.38 -6.41 0.16
C CYS A 80 -11.98 -6.25 1.57
N ASN A 81 -12.60 -5.11 1.89
CA ASN A 81 -13.14 -4.83 3.22
C ASN A 81 -14.38 -5.67 3.52
N GLU A 82 -15.32 -5.74 2.57
CA GLU A 82 -16.55 -6.52 2.72
C GLU A 82 -16.28 -8.03 2.69
N ALA A 83 -15.19 -8.45 2.05
CA ALA A 83 -14.80 -9.86 1.95
C ALA A 83 -14.12 -10.41 3.21
N CYS A 84 -13.74 -9.58 4.17
CA CYS A 84 -13.02 -10.03 5.37
C CYS A 84 -13.99 -10.52 6.46
N PRO A 85 -13.97 -11.83 6.81
CA PRO A 85 -14.88 -12.36 7.83
C PRO A 85 -14.48 -11.98 9.27
N GLU A 86 -13.24 -11.53 9.50
CA GLU A 86 -12.71 -11.20 10.84
C GLU A 86 -12.86 -9.72 11.22
N ALA A 87 -13.59 -8.93 10.43
CA ALA A 87 -13.73 -7.48 10.61
C ALA A 87 -12.37 -6.73 10.72
N VAL A 88 -11.32 -7.28 10.10
CA VAL A 88 -10.13 -6.51 9.74
C VAL A 88 -10.52 -5.57 8.59
N ASN A 89 -9.92 -4.39 8.52
CA ASN A 89 -10.05 -3.49 7.38
C ASN A 89 -8.83 -3.71 6.46
N PRO A 90 -8.88 -4.59 5.44
CA PRO A 90 -7.69 -4.98 4.70
C PRO A 90 -7.19 -3.86 3.79
N MET A 91 -8.06 -2.93 3.38
CA MET A 91 -7.62 -1.72 2.69
C MET A 91 -6.76 -0.84 3.60
N LEU A 92 -7.12 -0.68 4.87
CA LEU A 92 -6.27 0.00 5.86
C LEU A 92 -4.99 -0.81 6.11
N MET A 93 -5.09 -2.14 6.24
CA MET A 93 -3.95 -3.05 6.41
C MET A 93 -2.90 -2.83 5.31
N LEU A 94 -3.29 -2.78 4.04
CA LEU A 94 -2.36 -2.51 2.94
C LEU A 94 -1.77 -1.10 2.98
N ARG A 95 -2.52 -0.10 3.45
CA ARG A 95 -1.99 1.27 3.61
C ARG A 95 -0.92 1.33 4.69
N LEU A 96 -1.16 0.69 5.83
CA LEU A 96 -0.20 0.64 6.93
C LEU A 96 1.03 -0.20 6.54
N ALA A 97 0.84 -1.32 5.83
CA ALA A 97 1.93 -2.13 5.30
C ALA A 97 2.76 -1.34 4.27
N LYS A 98 2.12 -0.56 3.38
CA LYS A 98 2.82 0.31 2.44
C LYS A 98 3.62 1.41 3.13
N TRP A 99 3.07 1.97 4.21
CA TRP A 99 3.82 2.91 5.05
C TRP A 99 5.05 2.23 5.63
N ARG A 100 4.91 1.08 6.30
CA ARG A 100 6.05 0.34 6.86
C ARG A 100 7.08 -0.04 5.79
N ALA A 101 6.65 -0.52 4.63
CA ALA A 101 7.54 -0.89 3.53
C ALA A 101 8.37 0.28 2.99
N ASN A 102 7.83 1.50 3.02
CA ASN A 102 8.57 2.71 2.65
C ASN A 102 9.61 3.11 3.71
N GLU A 103 9.33 2.85 4.99
CA GLU A 103 10.27 3.06 6.10
C GLU A 103 11.43 2.07 6.03
N THR A 104 11.13 0.78 5.81
CA THR A 104 12.13 -0.29 5.75
C THR A 104 12.86 -0.39 4.42
N GLY A 105 12.35 0.25 3.36
CA GLY A 105 12.92 0.17 2.01
C GLY A 105 12.65 -1.15 1.28
N VAL A 106 11.73 -1.97 1.82
CA VAL A 106 11.33 -3.27 1.24
C VAL A 106 10.61 -3.10 -0.10
N LEU A 107 9.91 -1.97 -0.29
CA LEU A 107 9.41 -1.57 -1.59
C LEU A 107 10.39 -0.60 -2.27
N PRO A 108 10.58 -0.72 -3.59
CA PRO A 108 11.44 0.21 -4.32
C PRO A 108 10.87 1.63 -4.19
N LYS A 109 11.71 2.55 -3.69
CA LYS A 109 11.38 3.97 -3.69
C LYS A 109 11.35 4.44 -5.15
N ARG A 110 10.25 5.06 -5.57
CA ARG A 110 10.27 5.85 -6.81
C ARG A 110 11.16 7.05 -6.57
N ASP A 111 12.11 7.29 -7.47
CA ASP A 111 12.86 8.54 -7.47
C ASP A 111 11.91 9.67 -7.91
N ALA A 112 11.35 10.34 -6.91
CA ALA A 112 10.46 11.47 -7.12
C ALA A 112 11.19 12.64 -7.79
N ALA A 113 12.49 12.82 -7.53
CA ALA A 113 13.28 13.89 -8.14
C ALA A 113 13.49 13.62 -9.63
N GLU A 114 13.84 12.39 -10.00
CA GLU A 114 13.96 11.98 -11.41
C GLU A 114 12.61 12.08 -12.13
N THR A 115 11.55 11.53 -11.54
CA THR A 115 10.20 11.55 -12.12
C THR A 115 9.73 12.98 -12.35
N MET A 116 9.89 13.85 -11.34
CA MET A 116 9.50 15.25 -11.43
C MET A 116 10.34 16.03 -12.45
N SER A 117 11.63 15.72 -12.56
CA SER A 117 12.50 16.33 -13.57
C SER A 117 12.02 16.00 -14.98
N ARG A 118 11.62 14.74 -15.24
CA ARG A 118 11.05 14.32 -16.52
C ARG A 118 9.73 15.02 -16.84
N VAL A 119 8.84 15.14 -15.85
CA VAL A 119 7.55 15.86 -16.02
C VAL A 119 7.80 17.34 -16.34
N LYS A 120 8.71 18.00 -15.62
CA LYS A 120 9.05 19.41 -15.87
C LYS A 120 9.65 19.63 -17.25
N VAL A 121 10.57 18.77 -17.69
CA VAL A 121 11.14 18.83 -19.05
C VAL A 121 10.06 18.63 -20.09
N PHE A 122 9.19 17.62 -19.93
CA PHE A 122 8.08 17.39 -20.85
C PHE A 122 7.17 18.61 -20.95
N ALA A 123 6.73 19.16 -19.82
CA ALA A 123 5.85 20.33 -19.81
C ALA A 123 6.51 21.56 -20.47
N ARG A 124 7.81 21.78 -20.24
CA ARG A 124 8.55 22.89 -20.86
C ARG A 124 8.71 22.75 -22.37
N LEU A 125 8.78 21.51 -22.89
CA LEU A 125 8.96 21.22 -24.31
C LEU A 125 7.64 21.10 -25.08
N SER A 126 6.56 20.69 -24.41
CA SER A 126 5.28 20.34 -25.05
C SER A 126 4.19 21.40 -24.95
N PHE A 127 4.33 22.39 -24.06
CA PHE A 127 3.36 23.48 -23.91
C PHE A 127 3.93 24.81 -24.40
N SER A 128 3.08 25.70 -24.92
CA SER A 128 3.44 27.09 -25.24
C SER A 128 3.74 27.88 -23.97
N GLU A 129 4.39 29.05 -24.08
CA GLU A 129 4.72 29.88 -22.91
C GLU A 129 3.48 30.36 -22.14
N ASP A 130 2.37 30.59 -22.86
CA ASP A 130 1.09 30.97 -22.26
C ASP A 130 0.46 29.79 -21.51
N GLU A 131 0.44 28.59 -22.10
CA GLU A 131 -0.03 27.37 -21.42
C GLU A 131 0.84 27.03 -20.20
N GLN A 132 2.15 27.28 -20.27
CA GLN A 132 3.03 27.05 -19.12
C GLN A 132 2.75 28.03 -17.97
N ARG A 133 2.40 29.29 -18.28
CA ARG A 133 2.05 30.28 -17.24
C ARG A 133 0.71 29.96 -16.57
N ASP A 134 -0.20 29.33 -17.29
CA ASP A 134 -1.53 29.00 -16.78
C ASP A 134 -1.58 27.65 -16.04
N TRP A 135 -0.73 26.68 -16.43
CA TRP A 135 -0.81 25.29 -15.95
C TRP A 135 0.37 24.80 -15.10
N LEU A 136 1.48 25.54 -15.01
CA LEU A 136 2.67 25.19 -14.21
C LEU A 136 2.95 26.21 -13.10
#